data_AF-A0A948FRT5-F1
#
_entry.id   AF-A0A948FRT5-F1
#
_cell.length_a   1.000
_cell.length_b   1.000
_cell.length_c   1.000
_cell.angle_alpha   90.00
_cell.angle_beta   90.00
_cell.angle_gamma   90.00
#
_symmetry.space_group_name_H-M   'P 1'
#
loop_
_entity.id
_entity.type
_entity.pdbx_description
1 polymer ?
#
loop_
_entity_poly.entity_id
_entity_poly.type
_entity_poly.pdbx_seq_one_letter_code
_entity_poly.pdbx_strand_id
1 'polypeptide(L)'
;MRSETEVAVSTAAITLMRGVVYRETHEGVWATLQRHGAPVRDHFATIGVDVVVDDNEGYAYLRAQVDDAEELPRLVNRRSLSYPVSLLLVLLRKRMVEWESTSQEARLIMSREQIAEMVSLFLADSPNQARQLD
;
A
#
# COMPACT_ATOMS: atom_id res chain seq x y z
N MET A 1 -22.14 -1.85 -27.24
CA MET A 1 -22.53 -1.75 -25.81
C MET A 1 -21.55 -2.60 -25.04
N ARG A 2 -20.85 -2.06 -24.03
CA ARG A 2 -19.90 -2.86 -23.23
C ARG A 2 -20.67 -3.92 -22.44
N SER A 3 -20.09 -5.11 -22.30
CA SER A 3 -20.68 -6.15 -21.44
C SER A 3 -20.59 -5.75 -19.96
N GLU A 4 -21.44 -6.33 -19.12
CA GLU A 4 -21.40 -6.08 -17.67
C GLU A 4 -20.03 -6.43 -17.08
N THR A 5 -19.42 -7.53 -17.54
CA THR A 5 -18.07 -7.94 -17.15
C THR A 5 -17.01 -6.93 -17.58
N GLU A 6 -17.09 -6.39 -18.79
CA GLU A 6 -16.15 -5.34 -19.26
C GLU A 6 -16.24 -4.07 -18.43
N VAL A 7 -17.45 -3.68 -18.03
CA VAL A 7 -17.66 -2.52 -17.15
C VAL A 7 -17.08 -2.78 -15.76
N ALA A 8 -17.28 -3.97 -15.19
CA ALA A 8 -16.73 -4.35 -13.89
C ALA A 8 -15.19 -4.35 -13.91
N VAL A 9 -14.56 -4.99 -14.91
CA VAL A 9 -13.10 -5.02 -15.09
C VAL A 9 -12.54 -3.61 -15.25
N SER A 10 -13.17 -2.77 -16.08
CA SER A 10 -12.76 -1.37 -16.26
C SER A 10 -12.85 -0.59 -14.95
N THR A 11 -13.90 -0.81 -14.17
CA THR A 11 -14.09 -0.15 -12.87
C THR A 11 -13.00 -0.57 -11.90
N ALA A 12 -12.68 -1.86 -11.82
CA ALA A 12 -11.59 -2.34 -10.97
C ALA A 12 -10.23 -1.75 -11.36
N ALA A 13 -9.92 -1.70 -12.66
CA ALA A 13 -8.69 -1.10 -13.17
C ALA A 13 -8.59 0.40 -12.81
N ILE A 14 -9.66 1.18 -13.04
CA ILE A 14 -9.70 2.61 -12.70
C ILE A 14 -9.50 2.83 -11.20
N THR A 15 -10.14 2.04 -10.35
CA THR A 15 -9.99 2.17 -8.89
C THR A 15 -8.57 1.86 -8.44
N LEU A 16 -7.95 0.80 -8.97
CA LEU A 16 -6.54 0.46 -8.70
C LEU A 16 -5.56 1.56 -9.15
N MET A 17 -5.82 2.23 -10.27
CA MET A 17 -5.01 3.37 -10.73
C MET A 17 -5.13 4.60 -9.80
N ARG A 18 -6.23 4.72 -9.05
CA ARG A 18 -6.43 5.82 -8.09
C ARG A 18 -5.81 5.54 -6.72
N GLY A 19 -5.50 4.28 -6.41
CA GLY A 19 -4.85 3.92 -5.15
C GLY A 19 -5.12 2.49 -4.71
N VAL A 20 -4.90 2.24 -3.41
CA VAL A 20 -5.12 0.93 -2.79
C VAL A 20 -6.61 0.63 -2.72
N VAL A 21 -6.98 -0.57 -3.16
CA VAL A 21 -8.33 -1.13 -3.00
C VAL A 21 -8.36 -1.90 -1.69
N TYR A 22 -9.26 -1.53 -0.79
CA TYR A 22 -9.52 -2.27 0.45
C TYR A 22 -10.85 -3.01 0.35
N ARG A 23 -10.89 -4.27 0.83
CA ARG A 23 -12.10 -5.11 0.86
C ARG A 23 -13.28 -4.39 1.50
N GLU A 24 -13.07 -3.77 2.66
CA GLU A 24 -14.13 -3.14 3.46
C GLU A 24 -14.74 -1.90 2.81
N THR A 25 -13.97 -1.14 2.03
CA THR A 25 -14.44 0.12 1.43
C THR A 25 -14.77 0.00 -0.05
N HIS A 26 -14.33 -1.07 -0.71
CA HIS A 26 -14.48 -1.29 -2.14
C HIS A 26 -15.06 -2.67 -2.45
N GLU A 27 -16.07 -3.12 -1.70
CA GLU A 27 -16.63 -4.49 -1.76
C GLU A 27 -16.93 -4.98 -3.19
N GLY A 28 -17.57 -4.14 -4.03
CA GLY A 28 -17.88 -4.50 -5.42
C GLY A 28 -16.65 -4.66 -6.31
N VAL A 29 -15.65 -3.81 -6.13
CA VAL A 29 -14.35 -3.94 -6.83
C VAL A 29 -13.60 -5.17 -6.31
N TRP A 30 -13.63 -5.41 -5.00
CA TRP A 30 -13.01 -6.59 -4.38
C TRP A 30 -13.62 -7.89 -4.91
N ALA A 31 -14.95 -7.96 -5.02
CA ALA A 31 -15.65 -9.08 -5.63
C ALA A 31 -15.26 -9.26 -7.11
N THR A 32 -15.07 -8.16 -7.84
CA THR A 32 -14.57 -8.19 -9.23
C THR A 32 -13.14 -8.72 -9.31
N LEU A 33 -12.24 -8.30 -8.43
CA LEU A 33 -10.86 -8.81 -8.39
C LEU A 33 -10.82 -10.32 -8.08
N GLN A 34 -11.72 -10.82 -7.23
CA GLN A 34 -11.83 -12.25 -6.95
C GLN A 34 -12.42 -13.04 -8.13
N ARG A 35 -13.47 -12.52 -8.77
CA ARG A 35 -14.22 -13.25 -9.81
C ARG A 35 -13.61 -13.11 -11.22
N HIS A 36 -13.04 -11.95 -11.51
CA HIS A 36 -12.52 -11.53 -12.82
C HIS A 36 -11.09 -11.02 -12.72
N GLY A 37 -10.29 -11.57 -11.81
CA GLY A 37 -8.92 -11.12 -11.56
C GLY A 37 -7.97 -11.28 -12.76
N ALA A 38 -8.11 -12.34 -13.55
CA ALA A 38 -7.26 -12.58 -14.72
C ALA A 38 -7.37 -11.44 -15.76
N PRO A 39 -8.57 -11.05 -16.26
CA PRO A 39 -8.71 -9.89 -17.14
C PRO A 39 -8.14 -8.58 -16.59
N VAL A 40 -8.25 -8.35 -15.28
CA VAL A 40 -7.68 -7.15 -14.64
C VAL A 40 -6.15 -7.22 -14.64
N ARG A 41 -5.57 -8.38 -14.31
CA ARG A 41 -4.11 -8.60 -14.37
C ARG A 41 -3.58 -8.47 -15.79
N ASP A 42 -4.26 -9.07 -16.76
CA ASP A 42 -3.88 -9.02 -18.18
C ASP A 42 -3.84 -7.57 -18.69
N HIS A 43 -4.81 -6.74 -18.27
CA HIS A 43 -4.83 -5.31 -18.62
C HIS A 43 -3.54 -4.58 -18.19
N PHE A 44 -3.10 -4.77 -16.94
CA PHE A 44 -1.90 -4.10 -16.41
C PHE A 44 -0.58 -4.75 -16.86
N ALA A 45 -0.58 -6.05 -17.12
CA ALA A 45 0.60 -6.76 -17.63
C ALA A 45 1.09 -6.19 -18.96
N THR A 46 0.18 -5.69 -19.82
CA THR A 46 0.55 -5.05 -21.10
C THR A 46 1.39 -3.78 -20.95
N ILE A 47 1.44 -3.19 -19.76
CA ILE A 47 2.18 -1.95 -19.46
C ILE A 47 3.22 -2.13 -18.35
N GLY A 48 3.65 -3.37 -18.07
CA GLY A 48 4.71 -3.65 -17.08
C GLY A 48 4.28 -3.41 -15.63
N VAL A 49 2.99 -3.60 -15.31
CA VAL A 49 2.44 -3.40 -13.97
C VAL A 49 1.77 -4.67 -13.47
N ASP A 50 2.14 -5.09 -12.25
CA ASP A 50 1.48 -6.16 -11.52
C ASP A 50 0.29 -5.65 -10.71
N VAL A 51 -0.76 -6.47 -10.65
CA VAL A 51 -1.82 -6.34 -9.64
C VAL A 51 -1.50 -7.28 -8.49
N VAL A 52 -1.13 -6.70 -7.34
CA VAL A 52 -0.91 -7.44 -6.10
C VAL A 52 -2.21 -7.49 -5.32
N VAL A 53 -2.63 -8.68 -4.92
CA VAL A 53 -3.82 -8.90 -4.07
C VAL A 53 -3.36 -9.68 -2.85
N ASP A 54 -3.62 -9.14 -1.67
CA ASP A 54 -3.42 -9.82 -0.39
C ASP A 54 -4.80 -10.15 0.19
N ASP A 55 -5.21 -11.41 0.06
CA ASP A 55 -6.51 -11.88 0.54
C ASP A 55 -6.57 -12.01 2.07
N ASN A 56 -5.43 -12.20 2.74
CA ASN A 56 -5.39 -12.32 4.19
C ASN A 56 -5.62 -10.95 4.83
N GLU A 57 -4.92 -9.95 4.32
CA GLU A 57 -4.99 -8.57 4.82
C GLU A 57 -6.11 -7.74 4.16
N GLY A 58 -6.71 -8.25 3.08
CA GLY A 58 -7.88 -7.64 2.43
C GLY A 58 -7.58 -6.35 1.66
N TYR A 59 -6.39 -6.23 1.05
CA TYR A 59 -6.05 -5.10 0.19
C TYR A 59 -5.41 -5.51 -1.14
N ALA A 60 -5.53 -4.64 -2.14
CA ALA A 60 -4.93 -4.81 -3.45
C ALA A 60 -4.36 -3.50 -3.98
N TYR A 61 -3.26 -3.57 -4.73
CA TYR A 61 -2.57 -2.38 -5.25
C TYR A 61 -1.76 -2.70 -6.51
N LEU A 62 -1.35 -1.65 -7.23
CA LEU A 62 -0.50 -1.74 -8.41
C LEU A 62 0.98 -1.64 -8.04
N ARG A 63 1.80 -2.52 -8.63
CA ARG A 63 3.24 -2.55 -8.45
C ARG A 63 3.93 -2.58 -9.82
N ALA A 64 4.83 -1.63 -10.08
CA ALA A 64 5.66 -1.70 -11.29
C ALA A 64 6.56 -2.94 -11.25
N GLN A 65 6.69 -3.64 -12.38
CA GLN A 65 7.64 -4.74 -12.54
C GLN A 65 9.07 -4.17 -12.48
N VAL A 66 9.94 -4.81 -11.70
CA VAL A 66 11.26 -4.23 -11.35
C VAL A 66 12.18 -4.17 -12.56
N ASP A 67 12.15 -5.19 -13.40
CA ASP A 67 13.04 -5.33 -14.57
C ASP A 67 12.63 -4.38 -15.70
N ASP A 68 11.33 -4.16 -15.90
CA ASP A 68 10.82 -3.26 -16.96
C ASP A 68 10.79 -1.78 -16.55
N ALA A 69 11.02 -1.47 -15.27
CA ALA A 69 10.93 -0.09 -14.77
C ALA A 69 12.06 0.85 -15.24
N GLU A 70 13.11 0.31 -15.85
CA GLU A 70 14.16 1.11 -16.51
C GLU A 70 13.81 1.40 -17.98
N GLU A 71 13.03 0.53 -18.63
CA GLU A 71 12.62 0.67 -20.03
C GLU A 71 11.28 1.42 -20.18
N LEU A 72 10.39 1.31 -19.19
CA LEU A 72 9.06 1.93 -19.18
C LEU A 72 8.94 3.05 -18.14
N PRO A 73 8.18 4.12 -18.43
CA PRO A 73 7.86 5.13 -17.45
C PRO A 73 7.03 4.52 -16.31
N ARG A 74 7.32 4.91 -15.07
CA ARG A 74 6.62 4.39 -13.88
C ARG A 74 5.22 4.99 -13.76
N LEU A 75 4.19 4.13 -13.82
CA LEU A 75 2.81 4.53 -13.53
C LEU A 75 2.66 5.03 -12.08
N VAL A 76 3.33 4.35 -11.14
CA VAL A 76 3.33 4.71 -9.72
C VAL A 76 4.58 5.53 -9.43
N ASN A 77 4.38 6.82 -9.18
CA ASN A 77 5.49 7.72 -8.85
C ASN A 77 6.13 7.33 -7.51
N ARG A 78 7.46 7.21 -7.48
CA ARG A 78 8.22 6.91 -6.27
C ARG A 78 8.59 8.22 -5.58
N ARG A 79 8.06 8.44 -4.39
CA ARG A 79 8.51 9.51 -3.49
C ARG A 79 9.37 8.93 -2.39
N SER A 80 10.53 9.54 -2.13
CA SER A 80 11.32 9.23 -0.94
C SER A 80 10.52 9.63 0.30
N LEU A 81 10.51 8.76 1.32
CA LEU A 81 9.94 9.09 2.61
C LEU A 81 10.97 9.90 3.41
N SER A 82 10.52 10.97 4.08
CA SER A 82 11.39 11.72 4.98
C SER A 82 11.84 10.85 6.15
N TYR A 83 12.94 11.24 6.80
CA TYR A 83 13.46 10.50 7.95
C TYR A 83 12.39 10.24 9.04
N PRO A 84 11.59 11.24 9.50
CA PRO A 84 10.56 11.00 10.52
C PRO A 84 9.49 9.99 10.07
N VAL A 85 9.12 10.00 8.79
CA VAL A 85 8.13 9.06 8.25
C VAL A 85 8.71 7.65 8.16
N SER A 86 9.95 7.52 7.68
CA SER A 86 10.65 6.23 7.64
C SER A 86 10.83 5.64 9.04
N LEU A 87 11.24 6.47 10.00
CA LEU A 87 11.38 6.09 11.41
C LEU A 87 10.05 5.60 11.99
N LEU A 88 8.97 6.35 11.79
CA LEU A 88 7.63 5.96 12.22
C LEU A 88 7.25 4.58 11.68
N LEU A 89 7.43 4.34 10.37
CA LEU A 89 7.09 3.06 9.74
C LEU A 89 7.92 1.89 10.29
N VAL A 90 9.22 2.10 10.50
CA VAL A 90 10.11 1.08 11.08
C VAL A 90 9.68 0.73 12.52
N LEU A 91 9.37 1.74 13.33
CA LEU A 91 8.93 1.53 14.72
C LEU A 91 7.58 0.83 14.79
N LEU A 92 6.61 1.22 13.94
CA LEU A 92 5.32 0.52 13.84
C LEU A 92 5.52 -0.94 13.41
N ARG A 93 6.38 -1.20 12.42
CA ARG A 93 6.67 -2.57 11.97
C ARG A 93 7.30 -3.41 13.08
N LYS A 94 8.27 -2.84 13.82
CA LYS A 94 8.86 -3.50 14.99
C LYS A 94 7.79 -3.87 16.01
N ARG A 95 6.90 -2.92 16.34
CA ARG A 95 5.85 -3.13 17.34
C ARG A 95 4.82 -4.19 16.92
N MET A 96 4.52 -4.31 15.62
CA MET A 96 3.69 -5.39 15.07
C MET A 96 4.34 -6.77 15.29
N VAL A 97 5.61 -6.93 14.92
CA VAL A 97 6.34 -8.20 15.08
C VAL A 97 6.46 -8.60 16.56
N GLU A 98 6.74 -7.64 17.44
CA GLU A 98 6.77 -7.89 18.89
C GLU A 98 5.41 -8.35 19.41
N TRP A 99 4.31 -7.73 18.95
CA TRP A 99 2.96 -8.13 19.33
C TRP A 99 2.62 -9.55 18.87
N GLU A 100 2.88 -9.86 17.60
CA GLU A 100 2.67 -11.19 17.01
C GLU A 100 3.44 -12.28 17.79
N SER A 101 4.61 -11.95 18.35
CA SER A 101 5.41 -12.90 19.11
C SER A 101 5.00 -13.07 20.58
N THR A 102 4.30 -12.10 21.18
CA THR A 102 4.05 -12.05 22.63
C THR A 102 2.58 -12.15 23.02
N SER A 103 1.67 -11.84 22.10
CA SER A 103 0.23 -11.78 22.37
C SER A 103 -0.53 -12.86 21.61
N GLN A 104 -1.56 -13.42 22.24
CA GLN A 104 -2.54 -14.29 21.59
C GLN A 104 -3.68 -13.48 20.93
N GLU A 105 -3.69 -12.16 21.12
CA GLU A 105 -4.70 -11.27 20.54
C GLU A 105 -4.40 -10.93 19.09
N ALA A 106 -5.43 -11.00 18.24
CA ALA A 106 -5.29 -10.81 16.80
C ALA A 106 -4.98 -9.37 16.36
N ARG A 107 -5.12 -8.35 17.24
CA ARG A 107 -4.98 -6.94 16.86
C ARG A 107 -4.09 -6.18 17.81
N LEU A 108 -3.14 -5.45 17.25
CA LEU A 108 -2.38 -4.43 17.95
C LEU A 108 -3.14 -3.10 17.88
N ILE A 109 -3.56 -2.57 19.03
CA ILE A 109 -4.21 -1.25 19.14
C ILE A 109 -3.24 -0.29 19.84
N MET A 110 -2.99 0.87 19.24
CA MET A 110 -2.13 1.91 19.80
C MET A 110 -2.80 3.28 19.70
N SER A 111 -2.70 4.08 20.77
CA SER A 111 -3.13 5.47 20.75
C SER A 111 -2.12 6.35 20.01
N ARG A 112 -2.56 7.55 19.58
CA ARG A 112 -1.65 8.52 18.96
C ARG A 112 -0.53 8.95 19.91
N GLU A 113 -0.83 9.08 21.20
CA GLU A 113 0.11 9.44 22.25
C GLU A 113 1.19 8.36 22.40
N GLN A 114 0.81 7.09 22.43
CA GLN A 114 1.77 5.97 22.47
C GLN A 114 2.69 5.95 21.25
N ILE A 115 2.15 6.25 20.07
CA ILE A 115 2.95 6.37 18.84
C ILE A 115 3.91 7.57 18.94
N ALA A 116 3.43 8.72 19.42
CA ALA A 116 4.24 9.93 19.56
C ALA A 116 5.38 9.74 20.58
N GLU A 117 5.11 9.11 21.72
CA GLU A 117 6.11 8.75 22.72
C GLU A 117 7.17 7.79 22.15
N MET A 118 6.74 6.78 21.39
CA MET A 118 7.65 5.83 20.76
C MET A 118 8.60 6.51 19.77
N VAL A 119 8.08 7.46 18.97
CA VAL A 119 8.89 8.18 17.97
C VAL A 119 9.79 9.23 18.60
N SER A 120 9.35 9.93 19.65
CA SER A 120 10.08 11.05 20.26
C SER A 120 11.44 10.65 20.83
N LEU A 121 11.58 9.40 21.29
CA LEU A 121 12.83 8.81 21.76
C LEU A 121 13.97 8.86 20.72
N PHE A 122 13.64 8.95 19.43
CA PHE A 122 14.60 8.91 18.32
C PHE A 122 14.72 10.25 17.59
N LEU A 123 13.89 11.25 17.93
CA LEU A 123 13.94 12.59 17.34
C LEU A 123 14.86 13.54 18.12
N ALA A 124 15.07 13.28 19.42
CA ALA A 124 15.86 14.14 20.30
C ALA A 124 17.37 14.18 19.96
N ASP A 125 17.89 13.21 19.19
CA ASP A 125 19.31 13.09 18.84
C ASP A 125 19.67 13.62 17.43
N SER A 126 18.79 14.34 16.74
CA SER A 126 19.12 14.92 15.43
C SER A 126 19.53 16.39 15.56
N PRO A 127 20.83 16.74 15.65
CA PRO A 127 21.22 18.12 15.44
C PRO A 127 20.89 18.50 14.00
N ASN A 128 20.13 19.58 13.86
CA ASN A 128 19.99 20.38 12.63
C ASN A 128 18.95 19.93 11.57
N GLN A 129 17.66 20.05 11.92
CA GLN A 129 16.55 20.21 10.94
C GLN A 129 16.28 21.69 10.58
N ALA A 130 17.27 22.59 10.70
CA ALA A 130 17.08 24.01 10.38
C ALA A 130 17.25 24.37 8.89
N ARG A 131 17.45 23.42 7.98
CA ARG A 131 17.53 23.68 6.52
C ARG A 131 17.03 22.48 5.73
N GLN A 132 15.71 22.33 5.60
CA GLN A 132 15.08 21.57 4.51
C GLN A 132 13.59 21.91 4.45
N LEU A 133 13.32 23.21 4.27
CA LEU A 133 12.09 23.74 3.71
C LEU A 133 12.54 24.86 2.76
N ASP A 134 12.99 24.47 1.57
CA ASP A 134 12.98 25.27 0.35
C ASP A 134 12.50 24.34 -0.77
#